data_AF-A0A7Y6CEY4-F1
#
_entry.id   AF-A0A7Y6CEY4-F1
#
_cell.length_a   1.000
_cell.length_b   1.000
_cell.length_c   1.000
_cell.angle_alpha   90.00
_cell.angle_beta   90.00
_cell.angle_gamma   90.00
#
_symmetry.space_group_name_H-M   'P 1'
#
loop_
_entity.id
_entity.type
_entity.pdbx_description
1 polymer ?
#
loop_
_entity_poly.entity_id
_entity_poly.type
_entity_poly.pdbx_seq_one_letter_code
_entity_poly.pdbx_strand_id
1 'polypeptide(L)'
;MPTFKPDPDELRRVSATIRGRWSRAAGGLCLFGLLVAYYEGSAHLWRASVWWDVAWLGFALIPAVFGLVLLALPLWKARGLLGAGLAFAVLAGVLTYADVDVFANFARLAACALLGWWFLGYFEAVSWVVLVAAIIPWVDAYSVWRGPTKQIVEHHEHVFSVLSFAFPVPGEHAAANLGVPDLLFFALFLAAATRFGLRVHATWVCLVAALGLTIAATVWWDLSGLPALPGIALGFLAPNADLLWRRLRREPRLADRTDVAVGGPADDR
;
A
#
# COMPACT_ATOMS: atom_id res chain seq x y z
N MET A 1 -53.11 8.26 4.41
CA MET A 1 -51.65 8.16 4.12
C MET A 1 -50.98 7.57 5.35
N PRO A 2 -50.37 6.38 5.29
CA PRO A 2 -49.62 5.85 6.42
C PRO A 2 -48.36 6.69 6.62
N THR A 3 -48.19 7.27 7.81
CA THR A 3 -46.98 7.98 8.23
C THR A 3 -45.86 6.96 8.45
N PHE A 4 -44.91 6.89 7.53
CA PHE A 4 -43.67 6.12 7.71
C PHE A 4 -42.89 6.71 8.88
N LYS A 5 -42.87 5.99 10.01
CA LYS A 5 -42.06 6.33 11.18
C LYS A 5 -40.83 5.44 11.15
N PRO A 6 -39.65 5.95 10.78
CA PRO A 6 -38.44 5.13 10.70
C PRO A 6 -38.11 4.53 12.07
N ASP A 7 -37.60 3.29 12.05
CA ASP A 7 -37.21 2.56 13.24
C ASP A 7 -36.07 3.32 13.97
N PRO A 8 -36.22 3.68 15.25
CA PRO A 8 -35.16 4.33 16.03
C PRO A 8 -33.84 3.56 16.05
N ASP A 9 -33.85 2.23 15.93
CA ASP A 9 -32.64 1.42 15.87
C ASP A 9 -31.93 1.53 14.52
N GLU A 10 -32.67 1.72 13.44
CA GLU A 10 -32.12 2.01 12.11
C GLU A 10 -31.44 3.38 12.09
N LEU A 11 -32.09 4.40 12.66
CA LEU A 11 -31.52 5.75 12.79
C LEU A 11 -30.21 5.74 13.61
N ARG A 12 -30.14 4.95 14.70
CA ARG A 12 -28.92 4.80 15.50
C ARG A 12 -27.80 4.14 14.68
N ARG A 13 -28.06 3.07 13.93
CA ARG A 13 -27.06 2.40 13.09
C ARG A 13 -26.54 3.30 11.96
N VAL A 14 -27.43 4.06 11.32
CA VAL A 14 -27.06 5.03 10.27
C VAL A 14 -26.19 6.13 10.87
N SER A 15 -26.60 6.71 12.01
CA SER A 15 -25.84 7.78 12.67
C SER A 15 -24.44 7.32 13.13
N ALA A 16 -24.32 6.10 13.65
CA ALA A 16 -23.05 5.51 14.07
C ALA A 16 -22.12 5.27 12.87
N THR A 17 -22.66 4.77 11.77
CA THR A 17 -21.90 4.54 10.52
C THR A 17 -21.40 5.84 9.92
N ILE A 18 -22.25 6.86 9.85
CA ILE A 18 -21.91 8.19 9.36
C ILE A 18 -20.82 8.79 10.26
N ARG A 19 -21.00 8.79 11.59
CA ARG A 19 -20.02 9.29 12.55
C ARG A 19 -18.65 8.62 12.39
N GLY A 20 -18.63 7.29 12.25
CA GLY A 20 -17.39 6.54 12.03
C GLY A 20 -16.65 6.95 10.76
N ARG A 21 -17.36 7.22 9.65
CA ARG A 21 -16.75 7.72 8.41
C ARG A 21 -16.16 9.13 8.58
N TRP A 22 -16.88 10.03 9.24
CA TRP A 22 -16.41 11.39 9.51
C TRP A 22 -15.19 11.43 10.44
N SER A 23 -15.17 10.62 11.51
CA SER A 23 -14.01 10.56 12.40
C SER A 23 -12.75 10.09 11.68
N ARG A 24 -12.86 9.13 10.76
CA ARG A 24 -11.72 8.67 9.95
C ARG A 24 -11.26 9.71 8.94
N ALA A 25 -12.19 10.38 8.28
CA ALA A 25 -11.87 11.46 7.34
C ALA A 25 -11.18 12.63 8.06
N ALA A 26 -11.71 13.05 9.21
CA ALA A 26 -11.10 14.08 10.05
C ALA A 26 -9.72 13.66 10.56
N GLY A 27 -9.55 12.41 11.00
CA GLY A 27 -8.25 11.86 11.39
C GLY A 27 -7.26 11.85 10.23
N GLY A 28 -7.68 11.48 9.03
CA GLY A 28 -6.86 11.49 7.81
C GLY A 28 -6.44 12.90 7.40
N LEU A 29 -7.35 13.87 7.45
CA LEU A 29 -7.06 15.28 7.16
C LEU A 29 -6.11 15.88 8.20
N CYS A 30 -6.32 15.59 9.49
CA CYS A 30 -5.43 16.02 10.56
C CYS A 30 -4.02 15.45 10.38
N LEU A 31 -3.91 14.14 10.13
CA LEU A 31 -2.62 13.48 9.88
C LEU A 31 -1.93 14.03 8.63
N PHE A 32 -2.68 14.27 7.55
CA PHE A 32 -2.17 14.89 6.33
C PHE A 32 -1.64 16.30 6.60
N GLY A 33 -2.38 17.13 7.33
CA GLY A 33 -1.93 18.48 7.70
C GLY A 33 -0.66 18.47 8.55
N LEU A 34 -0.56 17.55 9.52
CA LEU A 34 0.66 17.35 10.33
C LEU A 34 1.85 16.91 9.47
N LEU A 35 1.63 16.02 8.51
CA LEU A 35 2.66 15.56 7.59
C LEU A 35 3.13 16.69 6.67
N VAL A 36 2.22 17.47 6.08
CA VAL A 36 2.58 18.64 5.27
C VAL A 36 3.40 19.64 6.10
N ALA A 37 2.97 19.95 7.32
CA ALA A 37 3.71 20.83 8.22
C ALA A 37 5.11 20.29 8.55
N TYR A 38 5.25 18.97 8.74
CA TYR A 38 6.55 18.33 8.95
C TYR A 38 7.42 18.41 7.68
N TYR A 39 6.89 18.13 6.49
CA TYR A 39 7.65 18.15 5.24
C TYR A 39 8.17 19.54 4.89
N GLU A 40 7.35 20.58 5.10
CA GLU A 40 7.76 21.98 4.90
C GLU A 40 8.75 22.45 5.99
N GLY A 41 8.57 21.97 7.23
CA GLY A 41 9.39 22.37 8.36
C GLY A 41 10.67 21.56 8.55
N SER A 42 10.84 20.43 7.86
CA SER A 42 11.86 19.42 8.19
C SER A 42 13.28 19.96 8.13
N ALA A 43 13.57 20.85 7.18
CA ALA A 43 14.89 21.48 7.01
C ALA A 43 15.31 22.35 8.21
N HIS A 44 14.34 22.83 9.00
CA HIS A 44 14.57 23.67 10.18
C HIS A 44 14.57 22.88 11.50
N LEU A 45 14.40 21.56 11.43
CA LEU A 45 14.39 20.70 12.60
C LEU A 45 15.81 20.39 13.10
N TRP A 46 15.89 19.48 14.07
CA TRP A 46 17.15 19.03 14.64
C TRP A 46 18.03 18.36 13.58
N ARG A 47 19.35 18.45 13.78
CA ARG A 47 20.32 17.56 13.14
C ARG A 47 20.79 16.57 14.18
N ALA A 48 20.43 15.30 14.01
CA ALA A 48 20.79 14.24 14.93
C ALA A 48 21.83 13.30 14.30
N SER A 49 22.04 12.14 14.91
CA SER A 49 22.83 11.08 14.31
C SER A 49 22.02 10.34 13.24
N VAL A 50 22.70 9.77 12.25
CA VAL A 50 22.09 8.97 11.17
C VAL A 50 21.15 7.89 11.73
N TRP A 51 21.54 7.21 12.81
CA TRP A 51 20.70 6.18 13.45
C TRP A 51 19.43 6.73 14.10
N TRP A 52 19.48 7.96 14.61
CA TRP A 52 18.29 8.64 15.10
C TRP A 52 17.34 9.00 13.95
N ASP A 53 17.88 9.45 12.82
CA ASP A 53 17.08 9.75 11.64
C ASP A 53 16.44 8.48 11.06
N VAL A 54 17.19 7.38 10.96
CA VAL A 54 16.64 6.06 10.59
C VAL A 54 15.52 5.63 11.53
N ALA A 55 15.71 5.80 12.84
CA ALA A 55 14.69 5.47 13.82
C ALA A 55 13.44 6.36 13.67
N TRP A 56 13.62 7.67 13.48
CA TRP A 56 12.52 8.60 13.24
C TRP A 56 11.75 8.26 11.96
N LEU A 57 12.46 7.98 10.87
CA LEU A 57 11.86 7.56 9.60
C LEU A 57 11.05 6.27 9.77
N GLY A 58 11.67 5.24 10.35
CA GLY A 58 11.07 3.91 10.48
C GLY A 58 9.92 3.84 11.49
N PHE A 59 10.00 4.55 12.62
CA PHE A 59 9.04 4.45 13.72
C PHE A 59 8.01 5.59 13.80
N ALA A 60 8.25 6.72 13.13
CA ALA A 60 7.31 7.84 13.12
C ALA A 60 6.85 8.18 11.70
N LEU A 61 7.77 8.56 10.80
CA LEU A 61 7.40 9.16 9.53
C LEU A 61 6.73 8.18 8.56
N ILE A 62 7.34 7.02 8.30
CA ILE A 62 6.78 5.98 7.43
C ILE A 62 5.42 5.49 7.97
N PRO A 63 5.28 5.12 9.26
CA PRO A 63 3.97 4.80 9.82
C PRO A 63 2.96 5.93 9.66
N ALA A 64 3.35 7.20 9.86
CA ALA A 64 2.43 8.32 9.69
C ALA A 64 1.95 8.45 8.23
N VAL A 65 2.86 8.40 7.25
CA VAL A 65 2.54 8.48 5.83
C VAL A 65 1.63 7.32 5.40
N PHE A 66 2.01 6.08 5.70
CA PHE A 66 1.19 4.91 5.35
C PHE A 66 -0.04 4.75 6.25
N GLY A 67 -0.12 5.48 7.35
CA GLY A 67 -1.32 5.68 8.14
C GLY A 67 -2.43 6.35 7.34
N LEU A 68 -2.09 7.25 6.40
CA LEU A 68 -3.06 7.82 5.46
C LEU A 68 -3.71 6.72 4.59
N VAL A 69 -2.91 5.78 4.08
CA VAL A 69 -3.40 4.65 3.28
C VAL A 69 -4.32 3.75 4.12
N LEU A 70 -3.96 3.47 5.38
CA LEU A 70 -4.79 2.71 6.31
C LEU A 70 -6.11 3.42 6.64
N LEU A 71 -6.08 4.74 6.81
CA LEU A 71 -7.27 5.55 7.09
C LEU A 71 -8.21 5.61 5.87
N ALA A 72 -7.65 5.78 4.67
CA ALA A 72 -8.35 5.81 3.39
C ALA A 72 -8.83 4.43 2.91
N LEU A 73 -8.35 3.34 3.51
CA LEU A 73 -8.65 1.97 3.14
C LEU A 73 -10.12 1.66 2.85
N PRO A 74 -11.14 2.16 3.59
CA PRO A 74 -12.55 1.91 3.27
C PRO A 74 -12.97 2.30 1.85
N LEU A 75 -12.20 3.16 1.18
CA LEU A 75 -12.40 3.57 -0.21
C LEU A 75 -12.01 2.48 -1.23
N TRP A 76 -11.40 1.36 -0.82
CA TRP A 76 -10.98 0.30 -1.74
C TRP A 76 -12.13 -0.30 -2.55
N LYS A 77 -13.39 -0.19 -2.08
CA LYS A 77 -14.60 -0.62 -2.80
C LYS A 77 -15.28 0.51 -3.60
N ALA A 78 -14.74 1.73 -3.57
CA ALA A 78 -15.34 2.85 -4.27
C ALA A 78 -15.35 2.60 -5.79
N ARG A 79 -16.35 3.18 -6.46
CA ARG A 79 -16.40 3.17 -7.93
C ARG A 79 -15.49 4.28 -8.46
N GLY A 80 -14.88 4.04 -9.63
CA GLY A 80 -14.05 5.06 -10.29
C GLY A 80 -12.62 5.19 -9.76
N LEU A 81 -12.11 4.19 -9.03
CA LEU A 81 -10.73 4.19 -8.51
C LEU A 81 -9.68 4.43 -9.60
N LEU A 82 -9.87 3.86 -10.80
CA LEU A 82 -8.98 4.08 -11.94
C LEU A 82 -8.93 5.57 -12.32
N GLY A 83 -10.09 6.19 -12.54
CA GLY A 83 -10.17 7.60 -12.93
C GLY A 83 -9.58 8.52 -11.86
N ALA A 84 -9.88 8.26 -10.58
CA ALA A 84 -9.31 9.01 -9.47
C ALA A 84 -7.79 8.80 -9.36
N GLY A 85 -7.30 7.57 -9.48
CA GLY A 85 -5.88 7.25 -9.45
C GLY A 85 -5.10 7.91 -10.58
N LEU A 86 -5.64 7.89 -11.80
CA LEU A 86 -5.07 8.60 -12.96
C LEU A 86 -5.10 10.11 -12.77
N ALA A 87 -6.18 10.67 -12.23
CA ALA A 87 -6.26 12.09 -11.92
C ALA A 87 -5.19 12.53 -10.91
N PHE A 88 -4.95 11.72 -9.86
CA PHE A 88 -3.87 11.96 -8.92
C PHE A 88 -2.47 11.79 -9.54
N ALA A 89 -2.30 10.85 -10.48
CA ALA A 89 -1.04 10.69 -11.20
C ALA A 89 -0.73 11.91 -12.08
N VAL A 90 -1.74 12.43 -12.80
CA VAL A 90 -1.62 13.68 -13.57
C VAL A 90 -1.34 14.85 -12.64
N LEU A 91 -2.09 14.98 -11.54
CA LEU A 91 -1.88 16.02 -10.54
C LEU A 91 -0.46 15.97 -9.98
N ALA A 92 0.05 14.78 -9.65
CA ALA A 92 1.43 14.61 -9.21
C ALA A 92 2.42 15.11 -10.26
N GLY A 93 2.23 14.77 -11.54
CA GLY A 93 3.08 15.27 -12.62
C GLY A 93 3.04 16.79 -12.77
N VAL A 94 1.85 17.39 -12.71
CA VAL A 94 1.66 18.85 -12.77
C VAL A 94 2.32 19.56 -11.59
N LEU A 95 2.15 19.04 -10.37
CA LEU A 95 2.78 19.58 -9.16
C LEU A 95 4.30 19.44 -9.18
N THR A 96 4.82 18.32 -9.72
CA THR A 96 6.25 18.13 -9.94
C THR A 96 6.81 19.17 -10.90
N TYR A 97 6.08 19.44 -11.99
CA TYR A 97 6.46 20.47 -12.96
C TYR A 97 6.40 21.90 -12.39
N ALA A 98 5.56 22.12 -11.38
CA ALA A 98 5.42 23.40 -10.69
C ALA A 98 6.37 23.55 -9.48
N ASP A 99 7.32 22.63 -9.27
CA ASP A 99 8.23 22.59 -8.12
C ASP A 99 7.52 22.56 -6.75
N VAL A 100 6.31 21.99 -6.70
CA VAL A 100 5.51 21.81 -5.48
C VAL A 100 5.65 20.36 -4.99
N ASP A 101 6.88 19.99 -4.62
CA ASP A 101 7.30 18.59 -4.39
C ASP A 101 6.55 17.89 -3.25
N VAL A 102 6.27 18.60 -2.16
CA VAL A 102 5.55 18.03 -1.00
C VAL A 102 4.18 17.50 -1.44
N PHE A 103 3.41 18.34 -2.13
CA PHE A 103 2.09 17.94 -2.62
C PHE A 103 2.19 16.92 -3.76
N ALA A 104 3.23 17.00 -4.61
CA ALA A 104 3.48 16.00 -5.64
C ALA A 104 3.69 14.61 -5.02
N ASN A 105 4.47 14.49 -3.95
CA ASN A 105 4.69 13.24 -3.22
C ASN A 105 3.36 12.65 -2.71
N PHE A 106 2.54 13.43 -2.02
CA PHE A 106 1.25 12.93 -1.53
C PHE A 106 0.26 12.59 -2.65
N ALA A 107 0.31 13.31 -3.78
CA ALA A 107 -0.45 12.95 -4.98
C ALA A 107 0.03 11.61 -5.58
N ARG A 108 1.35 11.33 -5.62
CA ARG A 108 1.89 10.03 -6.03
C ARG A 108 1.43 8.91 -5.09
N LEU A 109 1.45 9.13 -3.77
CA LEU A 109 0.96 8.17 -2.79
C LEU A 109 -0.53 7.85 -3.02
N ALA A 110 -1.36 8.88 -3.21
CA ALA A 110 -2.77 8.72 -3.51
C ALA A 110 -2.99 7.98 -4.84
N ALA A 111 -2.26 8.34 -5.88
CA ALA A 111 -2.30 7.67 -7.18
C ALA A 111 -1.97 6.18 -7.05
N CYS A 112 -0.84 5.84 -6.43
CA CYS A 112 -0.39 4.46 -6.24
C CYS A 112 -1.39 3.66 -5.39
N ALA A 113 -1.94 4.25 -4.34
CA ALA A 113 -2.93 3.59 -3.50
C ALA A 113 -4.22 3.27 -4.27
N LEU A 114 -4.78 4.25 -4.97
CA LEU A 114 -6.02 4.09 -5.73
C LEU A 114 -5.85 3.12 -6.91
N LEU A 115 -4.73 3.22 -7.64
CA LEU A 115 -4.42 2.31 -8.73
C LEU A 115 -4.14 0.88 -8.22
N GLY A 116 -3.45 0.73 -7.09
CA GLY A 116 -3.25 -0.57 -6.44
C GLY A 116 -4.56 -1.22 -6.01
N TRP A 117 -5.49 -0.44 -5.45
CA TRP A 117 -6.83 -0.92 -5.07
C TRP A 117 -7.72 -1.24 -6.28
N TRP A 118 -7.62 -0.45 -7.35
CA TRP A 118 -8.26 -0.78 -8.62
C TRP A 118 -7.71 -2.09 -9.21
N PHE A 119 -6.39 -2.25 -9.23
CA PHE A 119 -5.72 -3.44 -9.74
C PHE A 119 -6.08 -4.68 -8.92
N LEU A 120 -6.23 -4.54 -7.60
CA LEU A 120 -6.75 -5.60 -6.72
C LEU A 120 -8.15 -6.11 -7.16
N GLY A 121 -8.93 -5.28 -7.85
CA GLY A 121 -10.23 -5.68 -8.42
C GLY A 121 -10.16 -6.90 -9.33
N TYR A 122 -9.03 -7.10 -10.03
CA TYR A 122 -8.80 -8.25 -10.93
C TYR A 122 -8.48 -9.56 -10.19
N PHE A 123 -8.17 -9.50 -8.89
CA PHE A 123 -7.81 -10.70 -8.12
C PHE A 123 -9.07 -11.43 -7.64
N GLU A 124 -9.37 -12.54 -8.30
CA GLU A 124 -10.52 -13.39 -7.98
C GLU A 124 -10.28 -14.26 -6.74
N ALA A 125 -9.06 -14.78 -6.60
CA ALA A 125 -8.66 -15.67 -5.51
C ALA A 125 -7.45 -15.12 -4.76
N VAL A 126 -7.33 -15.49 -3.48
CA VAL A 126 -6.20 -15.07 -2.63
C VAL A 126 -4.89 -15.71 -3.10
N SER A 127 -4.96 -16.88 -3.74
CA SER A 127 -3.82 -17.57 -4.35
C SER A 127 -3.10 -16.72 -5.38
N TRP A 128 -3.82 -15.93 -6.18
CA TRP A 128 -3.21 -14.96 -7.12
C TRP A 128 -2.39 -13.90 -6.40
N VAL A 129 -2.89 -13.38 -5.27
CA VAL A 129 -2.14 -12.39 -4.47
C VAL A 129 -0.89 -13.01 -3.88
N VAL A 130 -0.98 -14.26 -3.39
CA VAL A 130 0.17 -15.00 -2.85
C VAL A 130 1.22 -15.27 -3.94
N LEU A 131 0.79 -15.66 -5.14
CA LEU A 131 1.67 -15.87 -6.28
C LEU A 131 2.39 -14.57 -6.66
N VAL A 132 1.66 -13.46 -6.72
CA VAL A 132 2.22 -12.13 -6.97
C VAL A 132 3.22 -11.74 -5.86
N ALA A 133 2.88 -11.95 -4.59
CA ALA A 133 3.79 -11.74 -3.46
C ALA A 133 5.03 -12.65 -3.48
N ALA A 134 4.94 -13.83 -4.10
CA ALA A 134 6.07 -14.74 -4.24
C ALA A 134 7.00 -14.34 -5.41
N ILE A 135 6.45 -13.81 -6.51
CA ILE A 135 7.21 -13.48 -7.72
C ILE A 135 7.90 -12.12 -7.62
N ILE A 136 7.18 -11.09 -7.15
CA ILE A 136 7.66 -9.71 -7.17
C ILE A 136 8.97 -9.50 -6.42
N PRO A 137 9.22 -10.09 -5.24
CA PRO A 137 10.51 -9.98 -4.56
C PRO A 137 11.70 -10.34 -5.44
N TRP A 138 11.54 -11.34 -6.32
CA TRP A 138 12.60 -11.74 -7.25
C TRP A 138 12.78 -10.72 -8.38
N VAL A 139 11.68 -10.21 -8.92
CA VAL A 139 11.71 -9.16 -9.96
C VAL A 139 12.39 -7.90 -9.41
N ASP A 140 12.06 -7.52 -8.18
CA ASP A 140 12.65 -6.37 -7.49
C ASP A 140 14.14 -6.58 -7.19
N ALA A 141 14.50 -7.70 -6.57
CA ALA A 141 15.91 -8.02 -6.29
C ALA A 141 16.75 -8.09 -7.57
N TYR A 142 16.20 -8.69 -8.63
CA TYR A 142 16.85 -8.71 -9.94
C TYR A 142 16.97 -7.30 -10.54
N SER A 143 15.94 -6.49 -10.44
CA SER A 143 15.96 -5.11 -10.94
C SER A 143 16.97 -4.25 -10.19
N VAL A 144 17.15 -4.44 -8.88
CA VAL A 144 18.13 -3.70 -8.10
C VAL A 144 19.56 -4.22 -8.36
N TRP A 145 19.76 -5.53 -8.51
CA TRP A 145 21.09 -6.13 -8.70
C TRP A 145 21.58 -6.19 -10.15
N ARG A 146 20.68 -6.28 -11.13
CA ARG A 146 20.98 -6.39 -12.58
C ARG A 146 20.28 -5.34 -13.45
N GLY A 147 19.48 -4.44 -12.87
CA GLY A 147 18.70 -3.49 -13.65
C GLY A 147 19.53 -2.72 -14.68
N PRO A 148 18.95 -2.41 -15.87
CA PRO A 148 19.57 -1.67 -16.97
C PRO A 148 19.84 -0.17 -16.64
N THR A 149 20.20 0.12 -15.40
CA THR A 149 20.51 1.42 -14.82
C THR A 149 22.01 1.61 -14.55
N LYS A 150 22.89 0.81 -15.18
CA LYS A 150 24.29 1.24 -15.38
C LYS A 150 24.55 1.79 -16.78
N GLN A 151 23.70 1.47 -17.77
CA GLN A 151 23.84 1.98 -19.14
C GLN A 151 22.76 3.00 -19.55
N ILE A 152 21.61 3.07 -18.87
CA ILE A 152 20.60 4.13 -19.10
C ILE A 152 20.77 5.31 -18.13
N VAL A 153 21.55 5.13 -17.05
CA VAL A 153 21.86 6.17 -16.05
C VAL A 153 22.84 7.23 -16.55
N GLU A 154 23.54 7.01 -17.66
CA GLU A 154 24.40 8.05 -18.24
C GLU A 154 23.62 9.14 -19.02
N HIS A 155 22.32 8.99 -19.29
CA HIS A 155 21.62 9.91 -20.22
C HIS A 155 20.35 10.62 -19.68
N HIS A 156 19.70 10.18 -18.59
CA HIS A 156 18.44 10.80 -18.14
C HIS A 156 18.24 10.82 -16.61
N GLU A 157 19.08 11.56 -15.87
CA GLU A 157 18.92 11.78 -14.41
C GLU A 157 17.55 12.37 -14.01
N HIS A 158 16.89 13.09 -14.91
CA HIS A 158 15.63 13.79 -14.63
C HIS A 158 14.38 12.90 -14.52
N VAL A 159 14.46 11.59 -14.84
CA VAL A 159 13.27 10.70 -14.86
C VAL A 159 13.11 9.91 -13.55
N PHE A 160 14.20 9.65 -12.82
CA PHE A 160 14.17 8.89 -11.57
C PHE A 160 13.70 9.72 -10.35
N SER A 161 14.02 11.02 -10.31
CA SER A 161 13.49 11.94 -9.28
C SER A 161 11.99 12.17 -9.43
N VAL A 162 11.46 12.06 -10.65
CA VAL A 162 10.03 12.28 -10.96
C VAL A 162 9.14 11.10 -10.53
N LEU A 163 9.72 9.90 -10.35
CA LEU A 163 8.99 8.65 -10.13
C LEU A 163 9.19 8.01 -8.75
N SER A 164 9.65 8.77 -7.75
CA SER A 164 9.81 8.30 -6.37
C SER A 164 9.07 9.17 -5.36
N PHE A 165 8.87 8.63 -4.15
CA PHE A 165 8.30 9.35 -3.01
C PHE A 165 9.42 9.60 -2.00
N ALA A 166 9.66 10.88 -1.70
CA ALA A 166 10.74 11.31 -0.83
C ALA A 166 10.27 11.46 0.62
N PHE A 167 11.01 10.86 1.56
CA PHE A 167 10.83 11.03 3.00
C PHE A 167 11.93 11.97 3.53
N PRO A 168 11.61 13.23 3.88
CA PRO A 168 12.62 14.20 4.26
C PRO A 168 13.23 13.88 5.63
N VAL A 169 14.56 13.96 5.68
CA VAL A 169 15.36 13.79 6.90
C VAL A 169 15.34 15.10 7.71
N PRO A 170 15.12 15.06 9.03
CA PRO A 170 15.19 16.24 9.87
C PRO A 170 16.54 16.97 9.77
N GLY A 171 16.51 18.29 9.57
CA GLY A 171 17.70 19.15 9.59
C GLY A 171 18.63 19.03 8.37
N GLU A 172 18.32 18.16 7.41
CA GLU A 172 19.09 17.95 6.19
C GLU A 172 18.24 18.21 4.93
N HIS A 173 18.90 18.45 3.80
CA HIS A 173 18.24 18.51 2.48
C HIS A 173 18.23 17.12 1.80
N ALA A 174 18.62 16.08 2.52
CA ALA A 174 18.58 14.69 2.06
C ALA A 174 17.20 14.07 2.34
N ALA A 175 16.82 13.11 1.51
CA ALA A 175 15.58 12.37 1.67
C ALA A 175 15.80 10.88 1.39
N ALA A 176 15.12 10.03 2.14
CA ALA A 176 15.02 8.62 1.80
C ALA A 176 13.94 8.45 0.72
N ASN A 177 14.31 7.88 -0.43
CA ASN A 177 13.39 7.74 -1.55
C ASN A 177 12.82 6.32 -1.61
N LEU A 178 11.52 6.23 -1.87
CA LEU A 178 10.81 4.98 -2.06
C LEU A 178 10.19 4.92 -3.45
N GLY A 179 10.28 3.76 -4.11
CA GLY A 179 9.83 3.61 -5.49
C GLY A 179 8.30 3.60 -5.61
N VAL A 180 7.79 4.02 -6.77
CA VAL A 180 6.37 3.85 -7.13
C VAL A 180 5.87 2.40 -6.97
N PRO A 181 6.63 1.35 -7.37
CA PRO A 181 6.21 -0.03 -7.15
C PRO A 181 5.98 -0.36 -5.67
N ASP A 182 6.83 0.12 -4.77
CA ASP A 182 6.72 -0.13 -3.32
C ASP A 182 5.42 0.45 -2.75
N LEU A 183 5.09 1.69 -3.13
CA LEU A 183 3.85 2.35 -2.73
C LEU A 183 2.62 1.58 -3.22
N LEU A 184 2.65 1.16 -4.49
CA LEU A 184 1.56 0.43 -5.12
C LEU A 184 1.36 -0.94 -4.46
N PHE A 185 2.43 -1.71 -4.25
CA PHE A 185 2.32 -3.03 -3.62
C PHE A 185 2.00 -2.96 -2.14
N PHE A 186 2.49 -1.96 -1.42
CA PHE A 186 2.05 -1.70 -0.04
C PHE A 186 0.52 -1.54 0.02
N ALA A 187 -0.02 -0.65 -0.81
CA ALA A 187 -1.45 -0.36 -0.81
C ALA A 187 -2.29 -1.56 -1.30
N LEU A 188 -1.80 -2.28 -2.31
CA LEU A 188 -2.42 -3.49 -2.85
C LEU A 188 -2.51 -4.58 -1.78
N PHE A 189 -1.41 -4.90 -1.09
CA PHE A 189 -1.41 -5.95 -0.07
C PHE A 189 -2.26 -5.59 1.15
N LEU A 190 -2.27 -4.32 1.55
CA LEU A 190 -3.12 -3.86 2.65
C LEU A 190 -4.62 -3.97 2.29
N ALA A 191 -4.99 -3.60 1.06
CA ALA A 191 -6.36 -3.80 0.57
C ALA A 191 -6.68 -5.27 0.33
N ALA A 192 -5.74 -6.08 -0.10
CA ALA A 192 -5.91 -7.53 -0.23
C ALA A 192 -6.23 -8.16 1.13
N ALA A 193 -5.55 -7.73 2.19
CA ALA A 193 -5.88 -8.15 3.55
C ALA A 193 -7.31 -7.79 3.93
N THR A 194 -7.85 -6.66 3.46
CA THR A 194 -9.25 -6.29 3.70
C THR A 194 -10.22 -7.09 2.83
N ARG A 195 -9.97 -7.17 1.51
CA ARG A 195 -10.79 -7.87 0.52
C ARG A 195 -10.97 -9.33 0.90
N PHE A 196 -9.88 -9.97 1.26
CA PHE A 196 -9.85 -11.37 1.65
C PHE A 196 -9.96 -11.54 3.16
N GLY A 197 -10.43 -10.58 3.98
CA GLY A 197 -10.68 -10.82 5.41
C GLY A 197 -9.51 -11.47 6.17
N LEU A 198 -8.29 -10.99 5.91
CA LEU A 198 -7.05 -11.32 6.62
C LEU A 198 -6.80 -10.30 7.74
N ARG A 199 -5.62 -10.32 8.36
CA ARG A 199 -5.28 -9.44 9.50
C ARG A 199 -4.78 -8.07 9.01
N VAL A 200 -5.70 -7.15 8.72
CA VAL A 200 -5.37 -5.81 8.17
C VAL A 200 -4.35 -5.04 9.02
N HIS A 201 -4.60 -4.91 10.33
CA HIS A 201 -3.71 -4.11 11.20
C HIS A 201 -2.34 -4.76 11.40
N ALA A 202 -2.29 -6.09 11.57
CA ALA A 202 -1.01 -6.81 11.67
C ALA A 202 -0.22 -6.72 10.35
N THR A 203 -0.91 -6.83 9.20
CA THR A 203 -0.33 -6.61 7.87
C THR A 203 0.29 -5.22 7.78
N TRP A 204 -0.47 -4.18 8.14
CA TRP A 204 0.03 -2.81 8.11
C TRP A 204 1.29 -2.62 8.98
N VAL A 205 1.27 -3.11 10.23
CA VAL A 205 2.43 -3.04 11.14
C VAL A 205 3.64 -3.75 10.53
N CYS A 206 3.47 -4.97 10.02
CA CYS A 206 4.55 -5.74 9.42
C CYS A 206 5.09 -5.09 8.14
N LEU A 207 4.23 -4.50 7.31
CA LEU A 207 4.65 -3.77 6.09
C LEU A 207 5.49 -2.53 6.43
N VAL A 208 5.02 -1.71 7.38
CA VAL A 208 5.73 -0.50 7.82
C VAL A 208 7.05 -0.88 8.50
N ALA A 209 7.03 -1.89 9.36
CA ALA A 209 8.25 -2.41 10.00
C ALA A 209 9.24 -2.94 8.97
N ALA A 210 8.78 -3.65 7.94
CA ALA A 210 9.65 -4.14 6.87
C ALA A 210 10.31 -2.99 6.10
N LEU A 211 9.57 -1.92 5.77
CA LEU A 211 10.14 -0.71 5.15
C LEU A 211 11.18 -0.03 6.03
N GLY A 212 10.89 0.15 7.32
CA GLY A 212 11.85 0.71 8.28
C GLY A 212 13.11 -0.14 8.43
N LEU A 213 12.97 -1.47 8.45
CA LEU A 213 14.09 -2.41 8.46
C LEU A 213 14.91 -2.34 7.16
N THR A 214 14.27 -2.19 6.00
CA THR A 214 14.99 -2.01 4.73
C THR A 214 15.85 -0.75 4.76
N ILE A 215 15.34 0.38 5.25
CA ILE A 215 16.13 1.61 5.39
C ILE A 215 17.29 1.41 6.36
N ALA A 216 17.03 0.82 7.53
CA ALA A 216 18.07 0.55 8.52
C ALA A 216 19.17 -0.36 7.96
N ALA A 217 18.79 -1.37 7.18
CA ALA A 217 19.69 -2.27 6.49
C ALA A 217 20.50 -1.58 5.39
N THR A 218 19.88 -0.69 4.61
CA THR A 218 20.56 0.11 3.58
C THR A 218 21.65 0.96 4.20
N VAL A 219 21.35 1.63 5.31
CA VAL A 219 22.31 2.44 6.06
C VAL A 219 23.39 1.58 6.73
N TRP A 220 23.01 0.44 7.33
CA TRP A 220 23.96 -0.45 8.01
C TRP A 220 25.02 -1.02 7.05
N TRP A 221 24.62 -1.35 5.82
CA TRP A 221 25.51 -1.93 4.80
C TRP A 221 26.11 -0.91 3.83
N ASP A 222 25.89 0.39 4.06
CA ASP A 222 26.38 1.48 3.21
C ASP A 222 26.03 1.27 1.72
N LEU A 223 24.79 0.83 1.48
CA LEU A 223 24.27 0.55 0.14
C LEU A 223 23.54 1.76 -0.41
N SER A 224 23.63 1.98 -1.73
CA SER A 224 22.86 3.03 -2.40
C SER A 224 21.35 2.76 -2.46
N GLY A 225 20.93 1.51 -2.22
CA GLY A 225 19.53 1.10 -2.16
C GLY A 225 19.40 -0.40 -1.94
N LEU A 226 18.31 -0.81 -1.28
CA LEU A 226 17.94 -2.22 -1.13
C LEU A 226 16.57 -2.47 -1.76
N PRO A 227 16.35 -3.67 -2.34
CA PRO A 227 15.04 -4.07 -2.79
C PRO A 227 14.07 -4.11 -1.60
N ALA A 228 13.05 -3.26 -1.63
CA ALA A 228 12.06 -3.12 -0.57
C ALA A 228 10.88 -4.09 -0.75
N LEU A 229 10.61 -4.55 -1.97
CA LEU A 229 9.49 -5.45 -2.26
C LEU A 229 9.63 -6.83 -1.60
N PRO A 230 10.82 -7.43 -1.41
CA PRO A 230 10.99 -8.60 -0.55
C PRO A 230 10.48 -8.37 0.88
N GLY A 231 10.82 -7.22 1.47
CA GLY A 231 10.34 -6.84 2.79
C GLY A 231 8.83 -6.66 2.82
N ILE A 232 8.27 -5.94 1.84
CA ILE A 232 6.82 -5.72 1.69
C ILE A 232 6.07 -7.06 1.53
N ALA A 233 6.55 -7.96 0.67
CA ALA A 233 5.92 -9.25 0.46
C ALA A 233 5.92 -10.11 1.73
N LEU A 234 7.05 -10.15 2.46
CA LEU A 234 7.14 -10.83 3.75
C LEU A 234 6.23 -10.17 4.80
N GLY A 235 6.15 -8.84 4.81
CA GLY A 235 5.26 -8.07 5.67
C GLY A 235 3.77 -8.37 5.44
N PHE A 236 3.40 -8.78 4.23
CA PHE A 236 2.06 -9.30 3.93
C PHE A 236 1.89 -10.78 4.28
N LEU A 237 2.85 -11.63 3.88
CA LEU A 237 2.71 -13.09 4.02
C LEU A 237 2.82 -13.55 5.47
N ALA A 238 3.79 -13.02 6.24
CA ALA A 238 4.08 -13.47 7.60
C ALA A 238 2.90 -13.33 8.58
N PRO A 239 2.25 -12.15 8.74
CA PRO A 239 1.14 -12.02 9.69
C PRO A 239 -0.12 -12.78 9.27
N ASN A 240 -0.20 -13.23 8.02
CA ASN A 240 -1.38 -13.90 7.45
C ASN A 240 -1.13 -15.37 7.11
N ALA A 241 0.05 -15.92 7.40
CA ALA A 241 0.46 -17.24 6.94
C ALA A 241 -0.54 -18.35 7.32
N ASP A 242 -1.07 -18.31 8.54
CA ASP A 242 -2.04 -19.28 9.04
C ASP A 242 -3.40 -19.19 8.34
N LEU A 243 -3.88 -17.97 8.05
CA LEU A 243 -5.13 -17.73 7.34
C LEU A 243 -5.02 -18.09 5.86
N LEU A 244 -3.91 -17.74 5.23
CA LEU A 244 -3.59 -18.09 3.85
C LEU A 244 -3.54 -19.61 3.68
N TRP A 245 -2.82 -20.30 4.56
CA TRP A 245 -2.70 -21.75 4.54
C TRP A 245 -4.06 -22.46 4.67
N ARG A 246 -4.90 -22.01 5.61
CA ARG A 246 -6.25 -22.57 5.81
C ARG A 246 -7.14 -22.41 4.58
N ARG A 247 -6.96 -21.35 3.79
CA ARG A 247 -7.76 -21.09 2.59
C ARG A 247 -7.28 -21.86 1.37
N LEU A 248 -5.97 -21.87 1.14
CA LEU A 248 -5.35 -22.62 0.06
C LEU A 248 -5.67 -24.12 0.16
N ARG A 249 -5.83 -24.66 1.38
CA ARG A 249 -6.26 -26.06 1.59
C ARG A 249 -7.75 -26.32 1.34
N ARG A 250 -8.60 -25.30 1.24
CA ARG A 250 -10.06 -25.44 1.05
C ARG A 250 -10.49 -25.32 -0.42
N GLU A 251 -9.71 -24.61 -1.24
CA GLU A 251 -9.98 -24.46 -2.68
C GLU A 251 -9.94 -25.76 -3.53
N PRO A 252 -9.19 -26.84 -3.18
CA PRO A 252 -9.13 -28.04 -4.03
C PRO A 252 -10.40 -28.90 -4.12
N ARG A 253 -11.44 -28.68 -3.29
CA ARG A 253 -12.60 -29.61 -3.20
C ARG A 253 -13.84 -29.23 -4.03
N LEU A 254 -13.79 -28.14 -4.79
CA LEU A 254 -14.90 -27.74 -5.67
C LEU A 254 -14.77 -28.29 -7.08
N ALA A 255 -13.56 -28.66 -7.53
CA ALA A 255 -13.33 -29.29 -8.84
C ALA A 255 -13.59 -30.81 -8.84
N ASP A 256 -13.44 -31.48 -7.70
CA ASP A 256 -13.59 -32.94 -7.58
C ASP A 256 -15.06 -33.40 -7.42
N ARG A 257 -16.00 -32.45 -7.29
CA ARG A 257 -17.43 -32.77 -7.05
C ARG A 257 -18.30 -32.74 -8.31
N THR A 258 -17.73 -32.37 -9.46
CA THR A 258 -18.41 -32.42 -10.76
C THR A 258 -18.18 -33.72 -11.54
N ASP A 259 -17.23 -34.56 -11.11
CA ASP A 259 -16.87 -35.80 -11.83
C ASP A 259 -17.60 -37.07 -11.32
N VAL A 260 -18.45 -36.96 -10.30
CA VAL A 260 -19.17 -38.12 -9.72
C VAL A 260 -20.66 -38.19 -10.15
N ALA A 261 -21.13 -37.29 -11.01
CA ALA A 261 -22.55 -37.22 -11.40
C ALA A 261 -22.83 -37.58 -12.87
N VAL A 262 -21.96 -38.32 -13.55
CA VAL A 262 -22.25 -38.86 -14.89
C VAL A 262 -21.84 -40.33 -14.96
N GLY A 263 -22.84 -41.23 -14.97
CA GLY A 263 -22.66 -42.61 -15.42
C GLY A 263 -23.03 -43.71 -14.43
N GLY A 264 -24.27 -43.72 -13.92
CA GLY A 264 -24.92 -44.95 -13.42
C GLY A 264 -25.78 -45.57 -14.52
N PRO A 265 -25.82 -46.90 -14.69
CA PRO A 265 -26.23 -47.59 -15.91
C PRO A 265 -27.75 -47.58 -16.12
N ALA A 266 -28.18 -47.33 -17.35
CA ALA A 266 -29.55 -47.59 -17.77
C ALA A 266 -29.69 -49.09 -18.07
N ASP A 267 -30.58 -49.70 -17.31
CA ASP A 267 -31.03 -51.08 -17.25
C ASP A 267 -31.60 -51.59 -18.59
N ASP A 268 -31.27 -52.83 -18.93
CA ASP A 268 -31.83 -53.62 -20.03
C ASP A 268 -33.31 -53.92 -19.76
N ARG A 269 -34.25 -53.40 -20.58
CA ARG A 269 -35.53 -54.04 -20.95
C ARG A 269 -36.06 -53.53 -22.28
#